data_AF-A0A7G8F755-F1
#
_entry.id   AF-A0A7G8F755-F1
#
_cell.length_a   1.000
_cell.length_b   1.000
_cell.length_c   1.000
_cell.angle_alpha   90.00
_cell.angle_beta   90.00
_cell.angle_gamma   90.00
#
_symmetry.space_group_name_H-M   'P 1'
#
loop_
_entity.id
_entity.type
_entity.pdbx_description
1 polymer ?
#
loop_
_entity_poly.entity_id
_entity_poly.type
_entity_poly.pdbx_seq_one_letter_code
_entity_poly.pdbx_strand_id
1 'polypeptide(L)'
;MTPVSALRSDVQALLEHGSVHASPGGQYSFRVIGPCCRLFDREELPWPCCRLAWRSKEPSWRRVGRRFVPDLASRRCPSYSVELLQPGSRPTVTLLTLFSMRLTPELQEWWYSRLPKSMVALNHTPSVSFVEDQC
;
A
#
# COMPACT_ATOMS: atom_id res chain seq x y z
N MET A 1 -26.79 -18.52 -9.28
CA MET A 1 -25.69 -18.12 -8.38
C MET A 1 -24.43 -17.97 -9.23
N THR A 2 -24.12 -16.75 -9.67
CA THR A 2 -22.91 -16.43 -10.44
C THR A 2 -21.73 -16.35 -9.48
N PRO A 3 -20.58 -16.99 -9.75
CA PRO A 3 -19.45 -16.96 -8.84
C PRO A 3 -18.83 -15.55 -8.81
N VAL A 4 -18.76 -14.96 -7.62
CA VAL A 4 -18.13 -13.67 -7.31
C VAL A 4 -16.61 -13.83 -7.33
N SER A 5 -16.01 -14.08 -8.51
CA SER A 5 -14.59 -14.43 -8.60
C SER A 5 -13.76 -13.59 -9.57
N ALA A 6 -14.17 -12.37 -9.93
CA ALA A 6 -13.46 -11.58 -10.96
C ALA A 6 -13.28 -10.08 -10.64
N LEU A 7 -13.11 -9.68 -9.37
CA LEU A 7 -12.87 -8.27 -9.00
C LEU A 7 -11.48 -7.98 -8.43
N ARG A 8 -10.57 -8.97 -8.44
CA ARG A 8 -9.22 -8.81 -7.89
C ARG A 8 -8.18 -9.05 -8.97
N SER A 9 -7.52 -7.98 -9.40
CA SER A 9 -6.35 -8.04 -10.26
C SER A 9 -5.08 -8.09 -9.41
N ASP A 10 -4.23 -9.07 -9.71
CA ASP A 10 -2.88 -9.12 -9.16
C ASP A 10 -2.01 -8.10 -9.91
N VAL A 11 -1.32 -7.26 -9.15
CA VAL A 11 -0.46 -6.19 -9.63
C VAL A 11 0.93 -6.76 -9.82
N GLN A 12 1.29 -6.91 -11.09
CA GLN A 12 2.60 -7.41 -11.53
C GLN A 12 3.60 -6.26 -11.69
N ALA A 13 3.12 -5.06 -12.05
CA ALA A 13 3.96 -3.88 -12.27
C ALA A 13 3.39 -2.65 -11.54
N LEU A 14 4.28 -1.71 -11.20
CA LEU A 14 3.89 -0.45 -10.57
C LEU A 14 3.17 0.47 -11.56
N LEU A 15 2.23 1.26 -11.05
CA LEU A 15 1.67 2.35 -11.84
C LEU A 15 2.73 3.42 -12.07
N GLU A 16 2.85 3.87 -13.32
CA GLU A 16 3.85 4.85 -13.74
C GLU A 16 3.50 6.26 -13.22
N HIS A 17 4.53 7.05 -12.90
CA HIS A 17 4.36 8.46 -12.58
C HIS A 17 3.66 9.22 -13.72
N GLY A 18 2.72 10.10 -13.38
CA GLY A 18 1.96 10.90 -14.34
C GLY A 18 0.81 10.14 -15.03
N SER A 19 0.75 8.82 -14.92
CA SER A 19 -0.34 8.02 -15.50
C SER A 19 -1.68 8.31 -14.81
N VAL A 20 -2.77 8.32 -15.59
CA VAL A 20 -4.12 8.63 -15.12
C VAL A 20 -4.97 7.37 -15.14
N HIS A 21 -5.61 7.08 -14.02
CA HIS A 21 -6.43 5.87 -13.83
C HIS A 21 -7.80 6.23 -13.27
N ALA A 22 -8.80 5.42 -13.57
CA ALA A 22 -10.10 5.50 -12.95
C ALA A 22 -10.10 4.69 -11.63
N SER A 23 -10.85 5.16 -10.63
CA SER A 23 -11.03 4.38 -9.41
C SER A 23 -11.81 3.08 -9.70
N PRO A 24 -11.61 2.01 -8.92
CA PRO A 24 -12.28 0.71 -9.13
C PRO A 24 -13.82 0.76 -9.12
N GLY A 25 -14.43 1.87 -8.70
CA GLY A 25 -15.87 2.13 -8.75
C GLY A 25 -16.30 3.27 -9.69
N GLY A 26 -15.37 3.82 -10.49
CA GLY A 26 -15.65 4.89 -11.45
C GLY A 26 -16.03 6.25 -10.84
N GLN A 27 -15.88 6.42 -9.53
CA GLN A 27 -16.31 7.63 -8.82
C GLN A 27 -15.40 8.84 -9.04
N TYR A 28 -14.13 8.59 -9.33
CA TYR A 28 -13.12 9.63 -9.54
C TYR A 28 -12.00 9.09 -10.44
N SER A 29 -11.28 10.01 -11.08
CA SER A 29 -10.01 9.70 -11.73
C SER A 29 -8.86 10.23 -10.87
N PHE A 30 -7.69 9.60 -10.97
CA PHE A 30 -6.52 10.03 -10.24
C PHE A 30 -5.27 9.94 -11.10
N ARG A 31 -4.36 10.89 -10.92
CA ARG A 31 -3.03 10.90 -11.53
C ARG A 31 -2.01 10.41 -10.52
N VAL A 32 -1.15 9.48 -10.91
CA VAL A 32 -0.13 8.91 -10.02
C VAL A 32 1.05 9.87 -9.88
N ILE A 33 1.41 10.20 -8.64
CA ILE A 33 2.66 10.91 -8.30
C ILE A 33 3.75 9.90 -7.99
N GLY A 34 3.44 8.78 -7.33
CA GLY A 34 4.42 7.72 -7.14
C GLY A 34 4.01 6.69 -6.08
N PRO A 35 4.74 5.55 -6.03
CA PRO A 35 4.53 4.52 -5.02
C PRO A 35 4.91 5.04 -3.63
N CYS A 36 4.13 4.68 -2.61
CA CYS A 36 4.42 5.10 -1.24
C CYS A 36 3.87 4.13 -0.20
N CYS A 37 4.49 4.10 0.97
CA CYS A 37 3.98 3.38 2.14
C CYS A 37 3.67 4.38 3.24
N ARG A 38 2.43 4.39 3.74
CA ARG A 38 2.07 5.25 4.87
C ARG A 38 2.62 4.66 6.17
N LEU A 39 3.30 5.48 6.95
CA LEU A 39 3.66 5.20 8.33
C LEU A 39 2.73 6.01 9.23
N PHE A 40 2.16 5.35 10.23
CA PHE A 40 1.43 6.03 11.30
C PHE A 40 2.37 6.18 12.50
N ASP A 41 2.39 7.36 13.12
CA ASP A 41 2.91 7.43 14.49
C ASP A 41 1.92 6.65 15.38
N ARG A 42 2.45 5.77 16.22
CA ARG A 42 1.66 4.97 17.15
C ARG A 42 0.74 5.83 18.02
N GLU A 43 1.14 7.06 18.32
CA GLU A 43 0.34 8.01 19.12
C GLU A 43 -0.90 8.52 18.38
N GLU A 44 -0.90 8.51 17.04
CA GLU A 44 -2.02 8.95 16.19
C GLU A 44 -3.05 7.85 15.94
N LEU A 45 -2.73 6.59 16.25
CA LEU A 45 -3.64 5.48 16.05
C LEU A 45 -4.79 5.52 17.06
N PRO A 46 -6.05 5.30 16.64
CA PRO A 46 -7.18 5.33 17.54
C PRO A 46 -6.97 4.32 18.68
N TRP A 47 -7.18 4.82 19.88
CA TRP A 47 -7.17 4.06 21.12
C TRP A 47 -8.20 2.90 20.99
N PRO A 48 -7.86 1.59 21.13
CA PRO A 48 -6.89 0.98 22.05
C PRO A 48 -5.93 -0.05 21.40
N CYS A 49 -5.21 0.29 20.33
CA CYS A 49 -4.28 -0.67 19.69
C CYS A 49 -3.14 -1.18 20.61
N CYS A 50 -2.88 -0.49 21.74
CA CYS A 50 -1.85 -0.85 22.72
C CYS A 50 -2.39 -1.39 24.06
N ARG A 51 -3.70 -1.36 24.37
CA ARG A 51 -4.23 -1.80 25.69
C ARG A 51 -5.12 -3.05 25.65
N LEU A 52 -5.80 -3.37 24.54
CA LEU A 52 -6.61 -4.61 24.46
C LEU A 52 -5.80 -5.91 24.45
N ALA A 53 -4.52 -5.88 24.06
CA ALA A 53 -3.66 -7.07 24.12
C ALA A 53 -3.17 -7.38 25.54
N TRP A 54 -3.09 -6.38 26.42
CA TRP A 54 -2.57 -6.55 27.77
C TRP A 54 -3.75 -6.59 28.74
N ARG A 55 -4.16 -7.82 29.07
CA ARG A 55 -5.10 -8.11 30.18
C ARG A 55 -4.50 -7.73 31.56
N SER A 56 -3.45 -6.90 31.63
CA SER A 56 -2.69 -6.55 32.84
C SER A 56 -1.79 -5.30 32.66
N LYS A 57 -0.84 -5.07 33.59
CA LYS A 57 0.01 -3.86 33.73
C LYS A 57 0.71 -3.45 32.42
N GLU A 58 0.76 -2.14 32.21
CA GLU A 58 1.32 -1.51 31.02
C GLU A 58 2.74 -2.03 30.69
N PRO A 59 2.98 -2.44 29.44
CA PRO A 59 4.30 -2.90 29.01
C PRO A 59 5.39 -1.88 29.37
N SER A 60 6.47 -2.34 29.99
CA SER A 60 7.67 -1.54 30.15
C SER A 60 8.17 -1.03 28.79
N TRP A 61 8.95 0.05 28.76
CA TRP A 61 9.46 0.67 27.52
C TRP A 61 10.11 -0.33 26.53
N ARG A 62 10.57 -1.50 26.99
CA ARG A 62 11.10 -2.58 26.13
C ARG A 62 10.02 -3.38 25.36
N ARG A 63 8.77 -3.34 25.80
CA ARG A 63 7.59 -3.98 25.17
C ARG A 63 6.74 -3.01 24.35
N VAL A 64 7.01 -1.72 24.50
CA VAL A 64 6.55 -0.64 23.61
C VAL A 64 7.25 -0.87 22.27
N GLY A 65 6.50 -1.37 21.27
CA GLY A 65 7.02 -1.69 19.94
C GLY A 65 7.54 -0.48 19.16
N ARG A 66 7.67 -0.61 17.84
CA ARG A 66 8.15 0.48 16.97
C ARG A 66 7.22 1.69 17.05
N ARG A 67 7.80 2.90 17.11
CA ARG A 67 7.06 4.18 17.10
C ARG A 67 6.26 4.37 15.82
N PHE A 68 6.88 4.12 14.67
CA PHE A 68 6.22 4.17 13.38
C PHE A 68 5.69 2.78 13.02
N VAL A 69 4.37 2.69 12.89
CA VAL A 69 3.66 1.47 12.49
C VAL A 69 3.28 1.65 11.02
N PRO A 70 3.79 0.82 10.11
CA PRO A 70 3.40 0.92 8.72
C PRO A 70 1.94 0.49 8.54
N ASP A 71 1.28 1.09 7.56
CA ASP A 71 -0.08 0.72 7.20
C ASP A 71 -0.20 -0.78 6.85
N LEU A 72 -1.12 -1.46 7.54
CA LEU A 72 -1.36 -2.89 7.36
C LEU A 72 -1.97 -3.19 5.99
N ALA A 73 -2.72 -2.26 5.38
CA ALA A 73 -3.26 -2.45 4.05
C ALA A 73 -2.15 -2.42 2.99
N SER A 74 -1.20 -1.50 3.14
CA SER A 74 -0.01 -1.37 2.31
C SER A 74 0.91 -2.62 2.32
N ARG A 75 0.69 -3.57 3.25
CA ARG A 75 1.38 -4.88 3.23
C ARG A 75 0.92 -5.77 2.07
N ARG A 76 -0.34 -5.66 1.63
CA ARG A 76 -0.93 -6.60 0.64
C ARG A 76 -1.45 -5.90 -0.61
N CYS A 77 -1.79 -4.62 -0.48
CA CYS A 77 -2.32 -3.79 -1.54
C CYS A 77 -1.33 -2.67 -1.84
N PRO A 78 -1.16 -2.26 -3.11
CA PRO A 78 -0.32 -1.12 -3.43
C PRO A 78 -0.98 0.19 -2.98
N SER A 79 -0.12 1.13 -2.58
CA SER A 79 -0.50 2.47 -2.12
C SER A 79 0.26 3.53 -2.91
N TYR A 80 -0.42 4.55 -3.40
CA TYR A 80 0.17 5.60 -4.23
C TYR A 80 -0.14 6.97 -3.66
N SER A 81 0.82 7.88 -3.78
CA SER A 81 0.54 9.30 -3.71
C SER A 81 -0.05 9.70 -5.06
N VAL A 82 -1.23 10.31 -5.03
CA VAL A 82 -2.00 10.62 -6.23
C VAL A 82 -2.60 12.01 -6.16
N GLU A 83 -2.81 12.62 -7.32
CA GLU A 83 -3.68 13.79 -7.46
C GLU A 83 -5.08 13.30 -7.85
N LEU A 84 -6.08 13.58 -7.03
CA LEU A 84 -7.48 13.35 -7.40
C LEU A 84 -7.90 14.38 -8.45
N LEU A 85 -8.37 13.89 -9.58
CA LEU A 85 -8.90 14.68 -10.68
C LEU A 85 -10.43 14.71 -10.56
N GLN A 86 -10.95 15.85 -10.13
CA GLN A 86 -12.38 16.11 -10.07
C GLN A 86 -12.74 17.21 -11.08
N PRO A 87 -13.85 17.07 -11.83
CA PRO A 87 -14.29 18.12 -12.74
C PRO A 87 -14.60 19.41 -11.98
N GLY A 88 -13.96 20.52 -12.36
CA GLY A 88 -14.26 21.85 -11.84
C GLY A 88 -13.65 22.19 -10.47
N SER A 89 -12.85 21.32 -9.86
CA SER A 89 -12.09 21.63 -8.65
C SER A 89 -10.58 21.51 -8.88
N ARG A 90 -9.79 22.08 -7.96
CA ARG A 90 -8.33 21.98 -8.02
C ARG A 90 -7.90 20.54 -7.71
N PRO A 91 -6.92 19.98 -8.45
CA PRO A 91 -6.37 18.68 -8.13
C PRO A 91 -5.93 18.61 -6.67
N THR A 92 -6.38 17.58 -5.97
CA THR A 92 -6.09 17.41 -4.54
C THR A 92 -5.15 16.23 -4.35
N VAL A 93 -3.98 16.49 -3.76
CA VAL A 93 -3.00 15.44 -3.45
C VAL A 93 -3.49 14.62 -2.26
N THR A 94 -3.54 13.30 -2.41
CA THR A 94 -3.90 12.38 -1.34
C THR A 94 -3.18 11.05 -1.46
N LEU A 95 -3.27 10.23 -0.42
CA LEU A 95 -2.80 8.86 -0.43
C LEU A 95 -3.95 7.93 -0.80
N LEU A 96 -3.73 7.07 -1.79
CA LEU A 96 -4.70 6.12 -2.27
C LEU A 96 -4.16 4.69 -2.17
N THR A 97 -4.83 3.86 -1.37
CA THR A 97 -4.57 2.42 -1.31
C THR A 97 -5.59 1.70 -2.17
N LEU A 98 -5.11 0.92 -3.15
CA LEU A 98 -5.97 0.19 -4.08
C LEU A 98 -6.37 -1.16 -3.48
N PHE A 99 -7.39 -1.17 -2.63
CA PHE A 99 -7.84 -2.37 -1.89
C PHE A 99 -8.34 -3.52 -2.78
N SER A 100 -8.77 -3.21 -4.01
CA SER A 100 -9.18 -4.19 -5.02
C SER A 100 -8.00 -4.93 -5.64
N MET A 101 -6.80 -4.37 -5.54
CA MET A 101 -5.58 -4.89 -6.12
C MET A 101 -4.72 -5.59 -5.08
N ARG A 102 -4.00 -6.63 -5.48
CA ARG A 102 -3.06 -7.36 -4.62
C ARG A 102 -1.67 -7.38 -5.22
N LEU A 103 -0.67 -7.22 -4.36
CA LEU A 103 0.73 -7.36 -4.76
C LEU A 103 1.05 -8.85 -4.96
N THR A 104 1.78 -9.18 -6.02
CA THR A 104 2.42 -10.50 -6.14
C THR A 104 3.43 -10.68 -5.01
N PRO A 105 3.78 -11.92 -4.60
CA PRO A 105 4.75 -12.13 -3.51
C PRO A 105 6.09 -11.43 -3.73
N GLU A 106 6.59 -11.41 -4.96
CA GLU A 106 7.83 -10.74 -5.36
C GLU A 106 7.74 -9.22 -5.17
N LEU A 107 6.68 -8.62 -5.71
CA LEU A 107 6.44 -7.18 -5.60
C LEU A 107 6.13 -6.79 -4.16
N GLN A 108 5.44 -7.65 -3.41
CA GLN A 108 5.15 -7.45 -1.99
C GLN A 108 6.43 -7.43 -1.16
N GLU A 109 7.40 -8.29 -1.46
CA GLU A 109 8.69 -8.29 -0.75
C GLU A 109 9.50 -7.03 -1.08
N TRP A 110 9.47 -6.55 -2.32
CA TRP A 110 10.07 -5.26 -2.67
C TRP A 110 9.36 -4.08 -1.99
N TRP A 111 8.03 -4.09 -1.97
CA TRP A 111 7.16 -3.01 -1.48
C TRP A 111 7.12 -2.91 0.06
N TYR A 112 7.01 -4.06 0.70
CA TYR A 112 6.87 -4.23 2.14
C TYR A 112 7.64 -5.48 2.57
N SER A 113 8.93 -5.31 2.87
CA SER A 113 9.73 -6.40 3.42
C SER A 113 9.75 -6.39 4.95
N ARG A 114 9.78 -7.60 5.51
CA ARG A 114 10.13 -7.83 6.93
C ARG A 114 11.47 -8.56 7.08
N LEU A 115 12.11 -8.92 5.98
CA LEU A 115 13.33 -9.71 5.96
C LEU A 115 14.55 -8.80 5.84
N PRO A 116 15.62 -9.01 6.61
CA PRO A 116 16.85 -8.21 6.47
C PRO A 116 17.46 -8.25 5.06
N LYS A 117 17.19 -9.31 4.29
CA LYS A 117 17.68 -9.50 2.91
C LYS A 117 17.18 -8.43 1.94
N SER A 118 16.07 -7.76 2.23
CA SER A 118 15.57 -6.66 1.40
C SER A 118 16.28 -5.33 1.66
N MET A 119 16.99 -5.19 2.79
CA MET A 119 17.70 -3.96 3.20
C MET A 119 19.01 -3.75 2.42
N VAL A 120 19.05 -4.16 1.16
CA VAL A 120 20.16 -3.94 0.25
C VAL A 120 19.91 -2.63 -0.50
N ALA A 121 20.86 -1.70 -0.44
CA ALA A 121 20.71 -0.36 -1.03
C ALA A 121 20.43 -0.38 -2.55
N LEU A 122 20.79 -1.47 -3.23
CA LEU A 122 20.55 -1.66 -4.66
C LEU A 122 19.11 -2.06 -5.00
N ASN A 123 18.25 -2.40 -4.03
CA ASN A 123 16.85 -2.78 -4.26
C ASN A 123 15.90 -1.58 -4.47
N HIS A 124 16.29 -0.61 -5.29
CA HIS A 124 15.54 0.64 -5.48
C HIS A 124 14.40 0.53 -6.51
N THR A 125 14.35 -0.55 -7.30
CA THR A 125 13.28 -0.85 -8.26
C THR A 125 12.83 -2.30 -8.12
N PRO A 126 11.55 -2.61 -8.38
CA PRO A 126 11.11 -4.00 -8.39
C PRO A 126 11.82 -4.77 -9.51
N SER A 127 12.16 -6.03 -9.24
CA SER A 127 12.65 -6.93 -10.29
C SER A 127 11.52 -7.16 -11.28
N VAL A 128 11.64 -6.60 -12.49
CA VAL A 128 10.70 -6.89 -13.58
C VAL A 128 10.94 -8.34 -13.99
N SER A 129 10.08 -9.25 -13.54
CA SER A 129 9.94 -10.54 -14.21
C SER A 129 9.30 -10.23 -15.56
N PHE A 130 10.12 -10.19 -16.62
CA PHE A 130 9.63 -10.08 -17.99
C PHE A 130 8.61 -11.20 -18.22
N VAL A 131 7.34 -10.85 -18.33
CA VAL A 131 6.36 -11.73 -18.95
C VAL A 131 6.57 -11.51 -20.44
N GLU A 132 7.24 -12.46 -21.10
CA GLU A 132 7.20 -12.53 -22.56
C GLU A 132 5.72 -12.55 -22.98
N ASP A 133 5.30 -11.51 -23.71
CA ASP A 133 4.05 -11.50 -24.45
C ASP A 133 3.98 -12.79 -25.28
N GLN A 134 3.04 -13.67 -24.97
CA GLN A 134 2.67 -14.74 -25.89
C GLN A 134 1.78 -14.13 -26.99
N CYS A 135 2.21 -14.38 -28.23
CA CYS A 135 1.64 -13.95 -29.51
C CYS A 135 0.11 -14.08 -29.64
#